data_AF-A0A1V9Z701-F1
#
_entry.id   AF-A0A1V9Z701-F1
#
_cell.length_a   1.000
_cell.length_b   1.000
_cell.length_c   1.000
_cell.angle_alpha   90.00
_cell.angle_beta   90.00
_cell.angle_gamma   90.00
#
_symmetry.space_group_name_H-M   'P 1'
#
loop_
_entity.id
_entity.type
_entity.pdbx_description
1 polymer ?
#
loop_
_entity_poly.entity_id
_entity_poly.type
_entity_poly.pdbx_seq_one_letter_code
_entity_poly.pdbx_strand_id
1 'polypeptide(L)'
;MSDAVAIAVSIAVPVAVVLIILLLLSKSIYVVQQAEGIVIERFGRVQKVLDSGIHFTIPFIDSPRSFSWKRVVKSNGRMESRDTQHYRIDLRESIFSFPSQEVYTRDTILLDINSIMFFRIVDIKKAVYEVDDLNTAIANVAQTQLKEVFGNMTFTEALASQNVINTHIQKSFGERFAQWGLVVERMEVLDMLPKAGTTIADAMKRQMIAERTRRAEFIIAEAWHSHLPWSLVTVDVGQKGGDAPHLGGHQAPEVQPGVAEQEATRKTSEGQAGAKVELARAESKSLELIASAFAADGASQTEYVISQRYMEMLQRMATELDKKTLYFPYETKGMSGLVGDLRGVYGSDKKAAIKPPLAKRRQVQTFDALN
;
A
#
# COMPACT_ATOMS: atom_id res chain seq x y z
N MET A 1 38.76 -71.70 8.49
CA MET A 1 37.61 -70.78 8.59
C MET A 1 37.74 -69.80 9.76
N SER A 2 38.41 -70.16 10.86
CA SER A 2 38.68 -69.28 12.00
C SER A 2 39.50 -68.03 11.66
N ASP A 3 40.54 -68.16 10.84
CA ASP A 3 41.53 -67.09 10.69
C ASP A 3 41.03 -65.94 9.81
N ALA A 4 40.29 -66.27 8.75
CA ALA A 4 39.62 -65.29 7.90
C ALA A 4 38.55 -64.49 8.69
N VAL A 5 37.85 -65.16 9.60
CA VAL A 5 36.86 -64.51 10.48
C VAL A 5 37.57 -63.62 11.51
N ALA A 6 38.69 -64.06 12.09
CA ALA A 6 39.47 -63.25 13.03
C ALA A 6 40.04 -61.97 12.39
N ILE A 7 40.57 -62.08 11.17
CA ILE A 7 41.06 -60.92 10.40
C ILE A 7 39.90 -59.97 10.08
N ALA A 8 38.76 -60.50 9.63
CA ALA A 8 37.57 -59.69 9.34
C ALA A 8 37.05 -58.93 10.59
N VAL A 9 36.99 -59.59 11.75
CA VAL A 9 36.58 -58.96 13.01
C VAL A 9 37.56 -57.87 13.45
N SER A 10 38.88 -58.11 13.31
CA SER A 10 39.91 -57.14 13.70
C SER A 10 39.86 -55.83 12.89
N ILE A 11 39.38 -55.89 11.64
CA ILE A 11 39.18 -54.73 10.76
C ILE A 11 37.80 -54.11 10.95
N ALA A 12 36.77 -54.93 11.15
CA ALA A 12 35.39 -54.45 11.29
C ALA A 12 35.18 -53.59 12.56
N VAL A 13 35.80 -53.96 13.69
CA VAL A 13 35.67 -53.22 14.95
C VAL A 13 36.17 -51.77 14.84
N PRO A 14 37.41 -51.47 14.39
CA PRO A 14 37.88 -50.09 14.25
C PRO A 14 37.06 -49.31 13.21
N VAL A 15 36.63 -49.93 12.12
CA VAL A 15 35.75 -49.28 11.13
C VAL A 15 34.43 -48.87 11.76
N ALA A 16 33.80 -49.75 12.55
CA ALA A 16 32.56 -49.43 13.26
C ALA A 16 32.76 -48.31 14.29
N VAL A 17 33.87 -48.30 15.02
CA VAL A 17 34.22 -47.25 15.99
C VAL A 17 34.39 -45.89 15.29
N VAL A 18 35.10 -45.85 14.16
CA VAL A 18 35.27 -44.61 13.36
C VAL A 18 33.93 -44.11 12.85
N LEU A 19 33.06 -45.01 12.39
CA LEU A 19 31.73 -44.66 11.89
C LEU A 19 30.84 -44.09 13.01
N ILE A 20 30.89 -44.68 14.21
CA ILE A 20 30.21 -44.16 15.40
C ILE A 20 30.73 -42.76 15.76
N ILE A 21 32.05 -42.55 15.76
CA ILE A 21 32.64 -41.23 16.05
C ILE A 21 32.18 -40.19 15.02
N LEU A 22 32.15 -40.54 13.73
CA LEU A 22 31.63 -39.66 12.68
C LEU A 22 30.14 -39.32 12.87
N LEU A 23 29.33 -40.29 13.28
CA LEU A 23 27.91 -40.06 13.59
C LEU A 23 27.72 -39.15 14.83
N LEU A 24 28.56 -39.31 15.86
CA LEU A 24 28.53 -38.46 17.05
C LEU A 24 28.94 -37.02 16.71
N LEU A 25 30.00 -36.85 15.92
CA LEU A 25 30.46 -35.54 15.45
C LEU A 25 29.41 -34.84 14.59
N SER A 26 28.76 -35.55 13.65
CA SER A 26 27.76 -34.93 12.79
C SER A 26 26.53 -34.44 13.57
N LYS A 27 26.14 -35.17 14.64
CA LYS A 27 25.05 -34.75 15.54
C LYS A 27 25.46 -33.70 16.59
N SER A 28 26.75 -33.49 16.79
CA SER A 28 27.29 -32.52 17.75
C SER A 28 27.39 -31.11 17.16
N ILE A 29 27.54 -30.99 15.84
CA ILE A 29 27.79 -29.71 15.17
C ILE A 29 26.49 -29.02 14.80
N TYR A 30 26.24 -27.85 15.38
CA TYR A 30 25.15 -26.96 15.02
C TYR A 30 25.70 -25.71 14.34
N VAL A 31 25.16 -25.37 13.16
CA VAL A 31 25.50 -24.15 12.41
C VAL A 31 24.32 -23.19 12.45
N VAL A 32 24.50 -22.12 13.23
CA VAL A 32 23.50 -21.04 13.40
C VAL A 32 23.83 -19.91 12.42
N GLN A 33 22.83 -19.48 11.64
CA GLN A 33 23.01 -18.39 10.66
C GLN A 33 23.01 -17.04 11.38
N GLN A 34 23.38 -15.98 10.65
CA GLN A 34 23.35 -14.63 11.19
C GLN A 34 21.92 -14.16 11.52
N ALA A 35 21.79 -13.54 12.68
CA ALA A 35 20.52 -13.09 13.26
C ALA A 35 19.49 -14.21 13.47
N GLU A 36 19.98 -15.43 13.70
CA GLU A 36 19.19 -16.53 14.24
C GLU A 36 19.78 -16.96 15.58
N GLY A 37 18.96 -17.58 16.43
CA GLY A 37 19.43 -18.24 17.64
C GLY A 37 18.68 -19.53 17.94
N ILE A 38 19.34 -20.41 18.69
CA ILE A 38 18.81 -21.72 19.10
C ILE A 38 18.95 -21.84 20.61
N VAL A 39 17.90 -22.33 21.30
CA VAL A 39 17.99 -22.65 22.72
C VAL A 39 18.25 -24.14 22.90
N ILE A 40 19.30 -24.47 23.65
CA ILE A 40 19.68 -25.85 23.96
C ILE A 40 19.28 -26.19 25.40
N GLU A 41 18.58 -27.30 25.53
CA GLU A 41 18.24 -27.92 26.80
C GLU A 41 19.17 -29.10 27.09
N ARG A 42 19.55 -29.24 28.35
CA ARG A 42 20.23 -30.42 28.89
C ARG A 42 19.37 -31.01 30.00
N PHE A 43 18.90 -32.24 29.81
CA PHE A 43 18.00 -32.92 30.76
C PHE A 43 16.79 -32.06 31.19
N GLY A 44 16.22 -31.28 30.27
CA GLY A 44 15.07 -30.41 30.52
C GLY A 44 15.40 -29.06 31.19
N ARG A 45 16.66 -28.75 31.48
CA ARG A 45 17.09 -27.42 31.95
C ARG A 45 17.75 -26.65 30.81
N VAL A 46 17.44 -25.35 30.72
CA VAL A 46 18.14 -24.43 29.81
C VAL A 46 19.62 -24.39 30.15
N GLN A 47 20.46 -24.78 29.19
CA GLN A 47 21.91 -24.78 29.36
C GLN A 47 22.55 -23.57 28.71
N LYS A 48 22.29 -23.35 27.42
CA LYS A 48 22.89 -22.26 26.64
C LYS A 48 21.98 -21.82 25.49
N VAL A 49 22.07 -20.54 25.16
CA VAL A 49 21.57 -19.97 23.89
C VAL A 49 22.73 -19.93 22.89
N LEU A 50 22.54 -20.51 21.72
CA LEU A 50 23.52 -20.53 20.64
C LEU A 50 23.30 -19.32 19.73
N ASP A 51 24.27 -18.41 19.72
CA ASP A 51 24.32 -17.27 18.80
C ASP A 51 24.86 -17.67 17.42
N SER A 52 24.94 -16.71 16.49
CA SER A 52 25.44 -16.97 15.14
C SER A 52 26.86 -17.56 15.15
N GLY A 53 27.06 -18.66 14.41
CA GLY A 53 28.33 -19.36 14.34
C GLY A 53 28.21 -20.88 14.40
N ILE A 54 29.36 -21.54 14.50
CA ILE A 54 29.46 -22.99 14.66
C ILE A 54 29.57 -23.29 16.14
N HIS A 55 28.67 -24.13 16.66
CA HIS A 55 28.69 -24.58 18.04
C HIS A 55 28.77 -26.10 18.12
N PHE A 56 29.49 -26.58 19.13
CA PHE A 56 29.61 -27.99 19.45
C PHE A 56 28.80 -28.27 20.71
N THR A 57 27.82 -29.17 20.60
CA THR A 57 26.98 -29.61 21.71
C THR A 57 27.16 -31.11 21.95
N ILE A 58 26.82 -31.58 23.15
CA ILE A 58 26.99 -33.00 23.48
C ILE A 58 25.82 -33.78 22.84
N PRO A 59 26.08 -34.65 21.85
CA PRO A 59 25.01 -35.38 21.17
C PRO A 59 24.22 -36.23 22.19
N PHE A 60 22.92 -36.38 21.98
CA PHE A 60 21.94 -37.07 22.84
C PHE A 60 21.57 -36.42 24.17
N ILE A 61 22.51 -35.74 24.83
CA ILE A 61 22.26 -35.06 26.11
C ILE A 61 21.68 -33.67 25.88
N ASP A 62 22.28 -32.94 24.93
CA ASP A 62 21.86 -31.61 24.55
C ASP A 62 20.84 -31.72 23.41
N SER A 63 19.62 -31.21 23.64
CA SER A 63 18.56 -31.21 22.64
C SER A 63 18.09 -29.77 22.38
N PRO A 64 17.94 -29.35 21.11
CA PRO A 64 17.39 -28.04 20.81
C PRO A 64 15.90 -28.03 21.15
N ARG A 65 15.46 -26.98 21.87
CA ARG A 65 14.05 -26.79 22.16
C ARG A 65 13.33 -26.39 20.88
N SER A 66 12.35 -27.19 20.46
CA SER A 66 11.43 -26.78 19.40
C SER A 66 10.35 -25.88 19.99
N PHE A 67 10.00 -24.84 19.24
CA PHE A 67 8.84 -24.01 19.50
C PHE A 67 7.88 -24.12 18.32
N SER A 68 6.59 -24.13 18.62
CA SER A 68 5.53 -24.10 17.62
C SER A 68 5.09 -22.66 17.40
N TRP A 69 5.37 -22.14 16.23
CA TRP A 69 4.71 -20.94 15.72
C TRP A 69 3.65 -21.33 14.68
N LYS A 70 2.43 -20.80 14.82
CA LYS A 70 1.40 -20.97 13.81
C LYS A 70 1.75 -20.10 12.61
N ARG A 71 2.39 -20.70 11.61
CA ARG A 71 2.57 -20.07 10.30
C ARG A 71 1.41 -20.49 9.40
N VAL A 72 0.70 -19.52 8.84
CA VAL A 72 -0.31 -19.80 7.82
C VAL A 72 0.43 -20.08 6.51
N VAL A 73 0.40 -21.33 6.06
CA VAL A 73 1.04 -21.75 4.81
C VAL A 73 -0.06 -22.00 3.79
N LYS A 74 0.06 -21.41 2.61
CA LYS A 74 -0.84 -21.72 1.48
C LYS A 74 -0.50 -23.12 0.98
N SER A 75 -1.35 -24.09 1.32
CA SER A 75 -1.30 -25.45 0.81
C SER A 75 -2.48 -25.62 -0.14
N ASN A 76 -2.22 -25.93 -1.41
CA ASN A 76 -3.24 -26.23 -2.42
C ASN A 76 -4.39 -25.20 -2.55
N GLY A 77 -4.09 -23.90 -2.41
CA GLY A 77 -5.09 -22.83 -2.55
C GLY A 77 -5.99 -22.62 -1.32
N ARG A 78 -5.80 -23.38 -0.24
CA ARG A 78 -6.44 -23.14 1.07
C ARG A 78 -5.39 -22.65 2.07
N MET A 79 -5.81 -21.72 2.93
CA MET A 79 -4.98 -21.26 4.04
C MET A 79 -5.01 -22.35 5.12
N GLU A 80 -3.97 -23.17 5.21
CA GLU A 80 -3.83 -24.17 6.27
C GLU A 80 -2.88 -23.64 7.34
N SER A 81 -3.35 -23.64 8.59
CA SER A 81 -2.48 -23.39 9.74
C SER A 81 -1.73 -24.69 10.01
N ARG A 82 -0.47 -24.77 9.55
CA ARG A 82 0.40 -25.91 9.85
C ARG A 82 1.29 -25.53 11.02
N ASP A 83 1.18 -26.28 12.11
CA ASP A 83 2.13 -26.22 13.22
C ASP A 83 3.49 -26.69 12.71
N THR A 84 4.33 -25.74 12.31
CA THR A 84 5.69 -26.06 11.91
C THR A 84 6.55 -25.93 13.15
N GLN A 85 7.15 -27.04 13.60
CA GLN A 85 8.09 -27.05 14.71
C GLN A 85 9.41 -26.51 14.21
N HIS A 86 9.80 -25.31 14.66
CA HIS A 86 11.12 -24.75 14.39
C HIS A 86 11.94 -24.74 15.67
N TYR A 87 13.24 -24.93 15.55
CA TYR A 87 14.18 -24.81 16.68
C TYR A 87 15.09 -23.59 16.53
N ARG A 88 14.95 -22.83 15.43
CA ARG A 88 15.73 -21.63 15.09
C ARG A 88 14.80 -20.44 15.17
N ILE A 89 15.16 -19.46 15.99
CA ILE A 89 14.40 -18.22 16.19
C ILE A 89 15.08 -17.11 15.40
N ASP A 90 14.32 -16.41 14.57
CA ASP A 90 14.79 -15.21 13.88
C ASP A 90 14.84 -14.04 14.87
N LEU A 91 15.98 -13.37 14.95
CA LEU A 91 16.25 -12.24 15.85
C LEU A 91 16.11 -10.89 15.14
N ARG A 92 15.85 -10.91 13.82
CA ARG A 92 15.60 -9.71 13.03
C ARG A 92 14.28 -9.08 13.43
N GLU A 93 14.15 -7.80 13.07
CA GLU A 93 12.89 -7.09 13.17
C GLU A 93 11.81 -7.86 12.40
N SER A 94 10.75 -8.19 13.11
CA SER A 94 9.60 -8.93 12.64
C SER A 94 8.35 -8.10 12.83
N ILE A 95 7.36 -8.35 11.98
CA ILE A 95 6.08 -7.64 12.00
C ILE A 95 5.03 -8.58 12.61
N PHE A 96 4.32 -8.09 13.63
CA PHE A 96 3.12 -8.71 14.15
C PHE A 96 1.91 -7.88 13.75
N SER A 97 0.96 -8.49 13.04
CA SER A 97 -0.32 -7.85 12.72
C SER A 97 -1.37 -8.27 13.73
N PHE A 98 -1.93 -7.31 14.45
CA PHE A 98 -3.01 -7.60 15.39
C PHE A 98 -4.31 -7.86 14.63
N PRO A 99 -5.14 -8.81 15.10
CA PRO A 99 -6.50 -8.96 14.58
C PRO A 99 -7.31 -7.70 14.87
N SER A 100 -8.19 -7.32 13.94
CA SER A 100 -9.08 -6.16 14.10
C SER A 100 -9.84 -6.22 15.43
N GLN A 101 -9.83 -5.12 16.18
CA GLN A 101 -10.48 -5.05 17.49
C GLN A 101 -11.58 -3.99 17.50
N GLU A 102 -12.74 -4.36 18.04
CA GLU A 102 -13.84 -3.44 18.29
C GLU A 102 -13.65 -2.78 19.67
N VAL A 103 -13.56 -1.45 19.70
CA VAL A 103 -13.33 -0.68 20.92
C VAL A 103 -14.29 0.50 21.00
N TYR A 104 -14.82 0.73 22.21
CA TYR A 104 -15.58 1.94 22.52
C TYR A 104 -14.65 3.03 23.01
N THR A 105 -14.80 4.23 22.45
CA THR A 105 -14.18 5.45 22.93
C THR A 105 -14.93 6.02 24.15
N ARG A 106 -14.32 7.02 24.82
CA ARG A 106 -14.92 7.71 25.96
C ARG A 106 -16.29 8.35 25.62
N ASP A 107 -16.47 8.79 24.38
CA ASP A 107 -17.71 9.34 23.82
C ASP A 107 -18.64 8.27 23.22
N THR A 108 -18.46 7.00 23.61
CA THR A 108 -19.32 5.87 23.25
C THR A 108 -19.36 5.54 21.75
N ILE A 109 -18.39 6.02 20.98
CA ILE A 109 -18.26 5.70 19.56
C ILE A 109 -17.54 4.36 19.43
N LEU A 110 -18.18 3.43 18.72
CA LEU A 110 -17.62 2.13 18.39
C LEU A 110 -16.67 2.23 17.19
N LEU A 111 -15.41 1.91 17.41
CA LEU A 111 -14.34 1.92 16.41
C LEU A 111 -13.84 0.50 16.14
N ASP A 112 -13.55 0.23 14.87
CA ASP A 112 -12.74 -0.91 14.44
C ASP A 112 -11.30 -0.44 14.27
N ILE A 113 -10.38 -1.08 15.01
CA ILE A 113 -8.99 -0.68 15.09
C ILE A 113 -8.10 -1.79 14.53
N ASN A 114 -7.32 -1.46 13.50
CA ASN A 114 -6.24 -2.32 13.02
C ASN A 114 -4.90 -1.69 13.41
N SER A 115 -3.98 -2.53 13.89
CA SER A 115 -2.64 -2.08 14.26
C SER A 115 -1.59 -3.12 13.92
N ILE A 116 -0.35 -2.65 13.76
CA ILE A 116 0.82 -3.49 13.56
C ILE A 116 1.90 -3.12 14.57
N MET A 117 2.63 -4.12 15.02
CA MET A 117 3.79 -3.95 15.90
C MET A 117 5.02 -4.48 15.20
N PHE A 118 6.08 -3.68 15.24
CA PHE A 118 7.41 -4.08 14.83
C PHE A 118 8.21 -4.38 16.08
N PHE A 119 8.71 -5.61 16.15
CA PHE A 119 9.40 -6.10 17.33
C PHE A 119 10.58 -6.96 16.92
N ARG A 120 11.52 -7.14 17.84
CA ARG A 120 12.58 -8.15 17.71
C ARG A 120 12.75 -8.91 19.01
N ILE A 121 13.19 -10.16 18.90
CA ILE A 121 13.49 -11.01 20.05
C ILE A 121 14.93 -10.73 20.46
N VAL A 122 15.14 -10.26 21.69
CA VAL A 122 16.48 -9.99 22.24
C VAL A 122 16.91 -11.09 23.21
N ASP A 123 15.99 -11.52 24.07
CA ASP A 123 16.21 -12.63 24.99
C ASP A 123 15.40 -13.84 24.55
N ILE A 124 16.07 -14.73 23.82
CA ILE A 124 15.49 -15.96 23.27
C ILE A 124 15.01 -16.88 24.39
N LYS A 125 15.73 -16.93 25.52
CA LYS A 125 15.35 -17.77 26.64
C LYS A 125 14.01 -17.30 27.21
N LYS A 126 13.86 -16.00 27.45
CA LYS A 126 12.58 -15.48 27.94
C LYS A 126 11.43 -15.73 26.97
N ALA A 127 11.68 -15.51 25.68
CA ALA A 127 10.66 -15.70 24.64
C ALA A 127 10.14 -17.15 24.54
N VAL A 128 10.95 -18.15 24.91
CA VAL A 128 10.59 -19.57 24.82
C VAL A 128 10.02 -20.14 26.13
N TYR A 129 10.43 -19.62 27.30
CA TYR A 129 10.06 -20.21 28.60
C TYR A 129 9.08 -19.39 29.43
N GLU A 130 9.02 -18.07 29.24
CA GLU A 130 8.12 -17.22 30.04
C GLU A 130 6.68 -17.27 29.52
N VAL A 131 6.48 -17.77 28.30
CA VAL A 131 5.17 -17.84 27.65
C VAL A 131 5.07 -19.05 26.73
N ASP A 132 3.94 -19.74 26.76
CA ASP A 132 3.71 -20.97 25.97
C ASP A 132 3.52 -20.66 24.48
N ASP A 133 2.52 -19.83 24.15
CA ASP A 133 2.29 -19.31 22.79
C ASP A 133 2.47 -17.78 22.79
N LEU A 134 3.66 -17.35 22.37
CA LEU A 134 4.03 -15.95 22.33
C LEU A 134 3.07 -15.11 21.45
N ASN A 135 2.67 -15.62 20.28
CA ASN A 135 1.80 -14.88 19.36
C ASN A 135 0.42 -14.65 19.96
N THR A 136 -0.15 -15.69 20.56
CA THR A 136 -1.46 -15.60 21.21
C THR A 136 -1.40 -14.69 22.44
N ALA A 137 -0.34 -14.78 23.25
CA ALA A 137 -0.16 -13.93 24.41
C ALA A 137 -0.04 -12.43 24.04
N ILE A 138 0.76 -12.12 23.02
CA ILE A 138 0.87 -10.76 22.44
C ILE A 138 -0.50 -10.25 22.00
N ALA A 139 -1.27 -11.05 21.25
CA ALA A 139 -2.59 -10.66 20.78
C ALA A 139 -3.57 -10.36 21.93
N ASN A 140 -3.58 -11.21 22.97
CA ASN A 140 -4.47 -11.06 24.12
C ASN A 140 -4.14 -9.82 24.96
N VAL A 141 -2.85 -9.57 25.22
CA VAL A 141 -2.41 -8.36 25.94
C VAL A 141 -2.73 -7.12 25.13
N ALA A 142 -2.46 -7.16 23.82
CA ALA A 142 -2.75 -6.04 22.95
C ALA A 142 -4.25 -5.72 22.88
N GLN A 143 -5.12 -6.72 22.83
CA GLN A 143 -6.57 -6.51 22.86
C GLN A 143 -7.00 -5.75 24.12
N THR A 144 -6.46 -6.12 25.28
CA THR A 144 -6.81 -5.47 26.55
C THR A 144 -6.29 -4.04 26.60
N GLN A 145 -5.05 -3.84 26.16
CA GLN A 145 -4.40 -2.52 26.19
C GLN A 145 -4.97 -1.56 25.14
N LEU A 146 -5.33 -2.02 23.94
CA LEU A 146 -6.02 -1.20 22.95
C LEU A 146 -7.39 -0.73 23.50
N LYS A 147 -8.14 -1.61 24.18
CA LYS A 147 -9.41 -1.24 24.82
C LYS A 147 -9.23 -0.17 25.89
N GLU A 148 -8.19 -0.30 26.72
CA GLU A 148 -7.87 0.67 27.78
C GLU A 148 -7.49 2.05 27.20
N VAL A 149 -6.56 2.06 26.24
CA VAL A 149 -6.06 3.30 25.61
C VAL A 149 -7.20 4.05 24.94
N PHE A 150 -7.92 3.40 24.02
CA PHE A 150 -8.99 4.06 23.27
C PHE A 150 -10.22 4.37 24.12
N GLY A 151 -10.50 3.59 25.18
CA GLY A 151 -11.58 3.88 26.13
C GLY A 151 -11.36 5.15 26.96
N ASN A 152 -10.11 5.56 27.18
CA ASN A 152 -9.77 6.76 27.93
C ASN A 152 -9.77 8.05 27.09
N MET A 153 -9.81 7.95 25.75
CA MET A 153 -9.80 9.08 24.83
C MET A 153 -11.13 9.23 24.08
N THR A 154 -11.41 10.44 23.61
CA THR A 154 -12.53 10.69 22.69
C THR A 154 -12.12 10.36 21.26
N PHE A 155 -13.10 10.12 20.38
CA PHE A 155 -12.84 9.86 18.97
C PHE A 155 -12.05 10.99 18.27
N THR A 156 -12.35 12.26 18.58
CA THR A 156 -11.64 13.39 17.97
C THR A 156 -10.18 13.47 18.42
N GLU A 157 -9.91 13.22 19.70
CA GLU A 157 -8.53 13.14 20.22
C GLU A 157 -7.77 11.97 19.57
N ALA A 158 -8.43 10.82 19.43
CA ALA A 158 -7.88 9.65 18.77
C ALA A 158 -7.46 9.96 17.32
N LEU A 159 -8.30 10.70 16.59
CA LEU A 159 -8.07 11.04 15.18
C LEU A 159 -6.98 12.11 15.01
N ALA A 160 -6.94 13.09 15.91
CA ALA A 160 -6.00 14.20 15.82
C ALA A 160 -4.57 13.82 16.23
N SER A 161 -4.41 12.88 17.18
CA SER A 161 -3.14 12.67 17.89
C SER A 161 -2.54 11.27 17.71
N GLN A 162 -2.56 10.72 16.49
CA GLN A 162 -2.03 9.38 16.21
C GLN A 162 -0.58 9.17 16.69
N ASN A 163 0.30 10.17 16.54
CA ASN A 163 1.69 10.08 17.00
C ASN A 163 1.80 9.93 18.53
N VAL A 164 0.93 10.63 19.28
CA VAL A 164 0.90 10.55 20.75
C VAL A 164 0.43 9.17 21.17
N ILE A 165 -0.57 8.62 20.47
CA ILE A 165 -1.12 7.28 20.70
C ILE A 165 -0.04 6.22 20.42
N ASN A 166 0.62 6.28 19.27
CA ASN A 166 1.68 5.33 18.89
C ASN A 166 2.81 5.31 19.94
N THR A 167 3.24 6.49 20.43
CA THR A 167 4.27 6.61 21.46
C THR A 167 3.81 6.03 22.81
N HIS A 168 2.57 6.35 23.21
CA HIS A 168 2.01 5.87 24.47
C HIS A 168 1.83 4.34 24.47
N ILE A 169 1.28 3.81 23.38
CA ILE A 169 1.12 2.37 23.15
C ILE A 169 2.49 1.69 23.15
N GLN A 170 3.48 2.19 22.42
CA GLN A 170 4.82 1.62 22.41
C GLN A 170 5.40 1.49 23.82
N LYS A 171 5.24 2.54 24.66
CA LYS A 171 5.74 2.53 26.03
C LYS A 171 4.99 1.52 26.92
N SER A 172 3.67 1.57 26.95
CA SER A 172 2.85 0.69 27.81
C SER A 172 3.04 -0.78 27.44
N PHE A 173 3.06 -1.09 26.15
CA PHE A 173 3.20 -2.45 25.65
C PHE A 173 4.63 -2.95 25.81
N GLY A 174 5.62 -2.08 25.59
CA GLY A 174 7.04 -2.40 25.71
C GLY A 174 7.41 -2.94 27.09
N GLU A 175 6.89 -2.34 28.17
CA GLU A 175 7.16 -2.79 29.54
C GLU A 175 6.66 -4.23 29.79
N ARG A 176 5.48 -4.58 29.26
CA ARG A 176 4.91 -5.93 29.37
C ARG A 176 5.65 -6.94 28.50
N PHE A 177 5.93 -6.60 27.25
CA PHE A 177 6.58 -7.50 26.31
C PHE A 177 8.07 -7.73 26.60
N ALA A 178 8.72 -6.80 27.30
CA ALA A 178 10.09 -7.00 27.79
C ALA A 178 10.20 -8.18 28.77
N GLN A 179 9.13 -8.52 29.51
CA GLN A 179 9.11 -9.71 30.38
C GLN A 179 9.24 -11.01 29.57
N TRP A 180 8.77 -11.01 28.32
CA TRP A 180 8.88 -12.12 27.38
C TRP A 180 10.12 -12.03 26.48
N GLY A 181 11.06 -11.13 26.76
CA GLY A 181 12.31 -11.02 26.00
C GLY A 181 12.18 -10.31 24.65
N LEU A 182 11.07 -9.60 24.43
CA LEU A 182 10.81 -8.82 23.22
C LEU A 182 11.18 -7.35 23.42
N VAL A 183 11.67 -6.74 22.36
CA VAL A 183 11.80 -5.28 22.27
C VAL A 183 10.87 -4.78 21.17
N VAL A 184 9.99 -3.86 21.53
CA VAL A 184 9.08 -3.18 20.60
C VAL A 184 9.79 -1.97 20.02
N GLU A 185 10.11 -2.01 18.73
CA GLU A 185 10.77 -0.93 18.02
C GLU A 185 9.78 0.18 17.65
N ARG A 186 8.59 -0.20 17.18
CA ARG A 186 7.49 0.72 16.90
C ARG A 186 6.14 0.01 16.89
N MET A 187 5.09 0.75 17.16
CA MET A 187 3.71 0.30 16.98
C MET A 187 2.91 1.37 16.25
N GLU A 188 2.14 0.94 15.26
CA GLU A 188 1.40 1.83 14.37
C GLU A 188 -0.06 1.39 14.32
N VAL A 189 -0.96 2.33 14.58
CA VAL A 189 -2.39 2.19 14.27
C VAL A 189 -2.56 2.42 12.77
N LEU A 190 -3.01 1.41 12.04
CA LEU A 190 -3.21 1.47 10.59
C LEU A 190 -4.46 2.26 10.23
N ASP A 191 -5.57 1.92 10.89
CA ASP A 191 -6.86 2.56 10.71
C ASP A 191 -7.65 2.52 12.01
N MET A 192 -8.59 3.46 12.10
CA MET A 192 -9.52 3.61 13.21
C MET A 192 -10.78 4.21 12.61
N LEU A 193 -11.62 3.32 12.10
CA LEU A 193 -12.86 3.68 11.45
C LEU A 193 -14.03 3.37 12.37
N PRO A 194 -15.04 4.24 12.47
CA PRO A 194 -16.30 3.87 13.08
C PRO A 194 -16.86 2.64 12.37
N LYS A 195 -17.36 1.67 13.14
CA LYS A 195 -17.94 0.46 12.57
C LYS A 195 -19.07 0.81 11.59
N ALA A 196 -19.05 0.17 10.42
CA ALA A 196 -20.01 0.44 9.35
C ALA A 196 -21.45 0.23 9.85
N GLY A 197 -22.34 1.19 9.58
CA GLY A 197 -23.75 1.15 9.99
C GLY A 197 -24.09 1.90 11.29
N THR A 198 -23.13 2.58 11.92
CA THR A 198 -23.42 3.51 13.02
C THR A 198 -23.89 4.87 12.48
N THR A 199 -24.88 5.51 13.13
CA THR A 199 -25.40 6.84 12.75
C THR A 199 -24.29 7.90 12.66
N ILE A 200 -23.23 7.73 13.46
CA ILE A 200 -22.09 8.63 13.54
C ILE A 200 -21.23 8.57 12.27
N ALA A 201 -21.00 7.38 11.70
CA ALA A 201 -20.21 7.24 10.47
C ALA A 201 -20.83 8.04 9.31
N ASP A 202 -22.16 7.95 9.17
CA ASP A 202 -22.90 8.66 8.14
C ASP A 202 -22.98 10.17 8.42
N ALA A 203 -23.19 10.56 9.67
CA ALA A 203 -23.18 11.96 10.09
C ALA A 203 -21.82 12.62 9.84
N MET A 204 -20.72 11.93 10.19
CA MET A 204 -19.36 12.40 9.96
C MET A 204 -19.02 12.47 8.47
N LYS A 205 -19.43 11.47 7.68
CA LYS A 205 -19.25 11.52 6.22
C LYS A 205 -19.96 12.73 5.62
N ARG A 206 -21.20 13.02 6.05
CA ARG A 206 -21.95 14.21 5.62
C ARG A 206 -21.29 15.50 6.08
N GLN A 207 -20.83 15.56 7.33
CA GLN A 207 -20.13 16.73 7.88
C GLN A 207 -18.81 17.00 7.13
N MET A 208 -18.02 15.96 6.86
CA MET A 208 -16.75 16.09 6.15
C MET A 208 -16.96 16.55 4.70
N ILE A 209 -18.00 16.05 4.03
CA ILE A 209 -18.39 16.52 2.69
C ILE A 209 -18.80 18.00 2.77
N ALA A 210 -19.68 18.38 3.70
CA ALA A 210 -20.12 19.76 3.85
C ALA A 210 -18.96 20.72 4.15
N GLU A 211 -18.05 20.34 5.03
CA GLU A 211 -16.86 21.12 5.38
C GLU A 211 -15.90 21.23 4.19
N ARG A 212 -15.64 20.13 3.46
CA ARG A 212 -14.81 20.16 2.25
C ARG A 212 -15.43 21.03 1.16
N THR A 213 -16.74 20.91 0.92
CA THR A 213 -17.45 21.73 -0.06
C THR A 213 -17.39 23.20 0.33
N ARG A 214 -17.66 23.54 1.60
CA ARG A 214 -17.55 24.91 2.11
C ARG A 214 -16.14 25.47 1.94
N ARG A 215 -15.10 24.67 2.25
CA ARG A 215 -13.70 25.08 2.06
C ARG A 215 -13.37 25.27 0.59
N ALA A 216 -13.84 24.37 -0.28
CA ALA A 216 -13.65 24.50 -1.72
C ALA A 216 -14.32 25.76 -2.26
N GLU A 217 -15.57 26.04 -1.86
CA GLU A 217 -16.28 27.27 -2.21
C GLU A 217 -15.54 28.52 -1.72
N PHE A 218 -15.03 28.50 -0.48
CA PHE A 218 -14.24 29.60 0.06
C PHE A 218 -12.96 29.82 -0.75
N ILE A 219 -12.19 28.75 -1.02
CA ILE A 219 -10.95 28.82 -1.82
C ILE A 219 -11.25 29.33 -3.23
N ILE A 220 -12.35 28.88 -3.85
CA ILE A 220 -12.79 29.35 -5.16
C ILE A 220 -13.13 30.84 -5.06
N ALA A 221 -13.94 31.27 -4.10
CA ALA A 221 -14.31 32.67 -3.90
C ALA A 221 -13.11 33.59 -3.64
N GLU A 222 -12.16 33.14 -2.82
CA GLU A 222 -10.90 33.84 -2.55
C GLU A 222 -10.03 33.91 -3.80
N ALA A 223 -9.95 32.82 -4.57
CA ALA A 223 -9.30 32.82 -5.86
C ALA A 223 -9.95 33.87 -6.78
N TRP A 224 -11.28 33.84 -6.99
CA TRP A 224 -12.02 34.84 -7.79
C TRP A 224 -11.70 36.28 -7.37
N HIS A 225 -11.67 36.58 -6.07
CA HIS A 225 -11.26 37.89 -5.59
C HIS A 225 -9.80 38.23 -5.88
N SER A 226 -8.91 37.23 -5.83
CA SER A 226 -7.47 37.42 -6.03
C SER A 226 -7.06 37.60 -7.49
N HIS A 227 -7.76 36.97 -8.44
CA HIS A 227 -7.45 37.08 -9.88
C HIS A 227 -8.30 38.09 -10.65
N LEU A 228 -9.32 38.69 -10.02
CA LEU A 228 -10.00 39.83 -10.60
C LEU A 228 -9.21 41.11 -10.28
N PRO A 229 -8.74 41.87 -11.29
CA PRO A 229 -8.19 43.20 -11.03
C PRO A 229 -9.27 44.03 -10.31
N TRP A 230 -8.88 44.64 -9.18
CA TRP A 230 -9.69 45.42 -8.24
C TRP A 230 -10.59 46.52 -8.86
N SER A 231 -10.51 46.79 -10.16
CA SER A 231 -11.28 47.83 -10.83
C SER A 231 -12.72 47.46 -11.22
N LEU A 232 -13.20 46.23 -10.96
CA LEU A 232 -14.50 45.76 -11.48
C LEU A 232 -15.47 45.13 -10.47
N VAL A 233 -15.16 45.09 -9.17
CA VAL A 233 -16.08 44.51 -8.16
C VAL A 233 -16.46 45.56 -7.13
N THR A 234 -17.39 46.44 -7.49
CA THR A 234 -18.27 47.09 -6.53
C THR A 234 -19.57 46.28 -6.48
N VAL A 235 -19.62 45.27 -5.61
CA VAL A 235 -20.90 44.65 -5.23
C VAL A 235 -21.54 45.59 -4.23
N ASP A 236 -22.63 46.21 -4.65
CA ASP A 236 -23.49 47.06 -3.83
C ASP A 236 -24.19 46.20 -2.77
N VAL A 237 -23.54 46.00 -1.63
CA VAL A 237 -24.18 45.46 -0.43
C VAL A 237 -24.94 46.61 0.21
N GLY A 238 -26.20 46.77 -0.20
CA GLY A 238 -27.14 47.69 0.41
C GLY A 238 -27.26 47.44 1.91
N GLN A 239 -26.65 48.31 2.72
CA GLN A 239 -26.83 48.34 4.16
C GLN A 239 -27.60 49.62 4.52
N LYS A 240 -28.90 49.46 4.79
CA LYS A 240 -29.68 50.44 5.54
C LYS A 240 -29.17 50.44 6.98
N GLY A 241 -28.65 51.59 7.43
CA GLY A 241 -28.53 51.93 8.84
C GLY A 241 -27.24 52.67 9.19
N GLY A 242 -27.37 53.96 9.52
CA GLY A 242 -26.44 54.66 10.41
C GLY A 242 -25.60 55.74 9.75
N ASP A 243 -25.86 56.97 10.17
CA ASP A 243 -25.19 58.22 9.81
C ASP A 243 -23.65 58.16 9.87
N ALA A 244 -22.99 58.55 8.77
CA ALA A 244 -21.60 59.00 8.78
C ALA A 244 -21.36 60.04 7.65
N PRO A 245 -20.50 61.06 7.88
CA PRO A 245 -20.49 62.28 7.08
C PRO A 245 -19.79 62.11 5.74
N HIS A 246 -20.40 62.71 4.71
CA HIS A 246 -19.92 62.73 3.33
C HIS A 246 -18.55 63.39 3.17
N LEU A 247 -17.60 62.66 2.57
CA LEU A 247 -16.35 63.21 2.04
C LEU A 247 -16.08 62.61 0.65
N GLY A 248 -16.06 63.48 -0.35
CA GLY A 248 -15.41 63.26 -1.64
C GLY A 248 -16.22 62.51 -2.69
N GLY A 249 -17.21 63.19 -3.27
CA GLY A 249 -17.94 62.70 -4.43
C GLY A 249 -17.04 62.53 -5.66
N HIS A 250 -16.84 61.28 -6.08
CA HIS A 250 -16.77 60.97 -7.50
C HIS A 250 -18.12 60.35 -7.85
N GLN A 251 -18.95 61.14 -8.54
CA GLN A 251 -20.19 60.66 -9.12
C GLN A 251 -19.82 59.55 -10.11
N ALA A 252 -20.00 58.30 -9.70
CA ALA A 252 -20.09 57.21 -10.66
C ALA A 252 -21.33 57.49 -11.53
N PRO A 253 -21.21 57.40 -12.86
CA PRO A 253 -22.37 57.57 -13.72
C PRO A 253 -23.42 56.54 -13.31
N GLU A 254 -24.64 57.00 -13.07
CA GLU A 254 -25.79 56.15 -12.81
C GLU A 254 -26.07 55.33 -14.07
N VAL A 255 -25.45 54.16 -14.16
CA VAL A 255 -25.70 53.23 -15.26
C VAL A 255 -27.05 52.59 -14.99
N GLN A 256 -28.02 52.90 -15.87
CA GLN A 256 -29.36 52.33 -15.81
C GLN A 256 -29.25 50.79 -15.67
N PRO A 257 -29.99 50.16 -14.73
CA PRO A 257 -29.83 48.74 -14.41
C PRO A 257 -29.98 47.82 -15.63
N GLY A 258 -30.77 48.22 -16.63
CA GLY A 258 -30.91 47.48 -17.88
C GLY A 258 -29.66 47.47 -18.78
N VAL A 259 -28.81 48.51 -18.71
CA VAL A 259 -27.56 48.58 -19.50
C VAL A 259 -26.46 47.74 -18.83
N ALA A 260 -26.41 47.77 -17.50
CA ALA A 260 -25.46 46.97 -16.72
C ALA A 260 -25.71 45.46 -16.87
N GLU A 261 -26.97 45.03 -16.86
CA GLU A 261 -27.35 43.62 -17.04
C GLU A 261 -27.05 43.11 -18.46
N GLN A 262 -27.26 43.96 -19.48
CA GLN A 262 -26.90 43.65 -20.85
C GLN A 262 -25.38 43.54 -21.04
N GLU A 263 -24.61 44.42 -20.42
CA GLU A 263 -23.13 44.36 -20.44
C GLU A 263 -22.58 43.13 -19.72
N ALA A 264 -23.17 42.76 -18.58
CA ALA A 264 -22.80 41.56 -17.83
C ALA A 264 -23.10 40.28 -18.63
N THR A 265 -24.29 40.20 -19.26
CA THR A 265 -24.68 39.05 -20.09
C THR A 265 -23.80 38.93 -21.34
N ARG A 266 -23.40 40.06 -21.93
CA ARG A 266 -22.48 40.08 -23.08
C ARG A 266 -21.09 39.62 -22.69
N LYS A 267 -20.51 40.14 -21.60
CA LYS A 267 -19.18 39.75 -21.12
C LYS A 267 -19.09 38.30 -20.68
N THR A 268 -20.13 37.78 -20.02
CA THR A 268 -20.20 36.36 -19.64
C THR A 268 -20.29 35.46 -20.88
N SER A 269 -21.08 35.86 -21.87
CA SER A 269 -21.19 35.14 -23.15
C SER A 269 -19.89 35.17 -23.96
N GLU A 270 -19.22 36.32 -24.02
CA GLU A 270 -17.91 36.49 -24.65
C GLU A 270 -16.83 35.67 -23.93
N GLY A 271 -16.84 35.64 -22.59
CA GLY A 271 -15.94 34.82 -21.78
C GLY A 271 -16.15 33.32 -22.00
N GLN A 272 -17.40 32.86 -22.08
CA GLN A 272 -17.72 31.46 -22.38
C GLN A 272 -17.33 31.08 -23.82
N ALA A 273 -17.54 31.99 -24.78
CA ALA A 273 -17.12 31.77 -26.16
C ALA A 273 -15.59 31.70 -26.27
N GLY A 274 -14.87 32.62 -25.63
CA GLY A 274 -13.40 32.62 -25.58
C GLY A 274 -12.84 31.36 -24.92
N ALA A 275 -13.41 30.93 -23.80
CA ALA A 275 -13.00 29.70 -23.11
C ALA A 275 -13.17 28.45 -23.99
N LYS A 276 -14.26 28.36 -24.77
CA LYS A 276 -14.47 27.27 -25.74
C LYS A 276 -13.44 27.29 -26.87
N VAL A 277 -13.08 28.47 -27.37
CA VAL A 277 -12.06 28.64 -28.42
C VAL A 277 -10.68 28.24 -27.90
N GLU A 278 -10.31 28.67 -26.69
CA GLU A 278 -9.01 28.29 -26.10
C GLU A 278 -8.93 26.80 -25.76
N LEU A 279 -10.03 26.20 -25.29
CA LEU A 279 -10.07 24.74 -25.06
C LEU A 279 -9.92 23.98 -26.38
N ALA A 280 -10.64 24.38 -27.43
CA ALA A 280 -10.49 23.79 -28.76
C ALA A 280 -9.07 23.97 -29.34
N ARG A 281 -8.44 25.13 -29.11
CA ARG A 281 -7.06 25.40 -29.53
C ARG A 281 -6.06 24.54 -28.75
N ALA A 282 -6.25 24.39 -27.43
CA ALA A 282 -5.43 23.53 -26.59
C ALA A 282 -5.55 22.05 -27.00
N GLU A 283 -6.76 21.60 -27.32
CA GLU A 283 -7.01 20.25 -27.80
C GLU A 283 -6.38 20.02 -29.19
N SER A 284 -6.51 20.97 -30.12
CA SER A 284 -5.83 20.92 -31.42
C SER A 284 -4.31 20.86 -31.28
N LYS A 285 -3.72 21.68 -30.41
CA LYS A 285 -2.26 21.65 -30.15
C LYS A 285 -1.82 20.35 -29.49
N SER A 286 -2.63 19.79 -28.60
CA SER A 286 -2.39 18.46 -28.03
C SER A 286 -2.43 17.39 -29.11
N LEU A 287 -3.42 17.41 -30.00
CA LEU A 287 -3.52 16.46 -31.12
C LEU A 287 -2.35 16.59 -32.09
N GLU A 288 -1.86 17.80 -32.34
CA GLU A 288 -0.68 18.06 -33.17
C GLU A 288 0.63 17.55 -32.53
N LEU A 289 0.81 17.76 -31.22
CA LEU A 289 1.94 17.20 -30.46
C LEU A 289 1.90 15.67 -30.45
N ILE A 290 0.70 15.11 -30.28
CA ILE A 290 0.47 13.67 -30.33
C ILE A 290 0.78 13.15 -31.76
N ALA A 291 0.27 13.81 -32.80
CA ALA A 291 0.51 13.42 -34.19
C ALA A 291 2.00 13.53 -34.59
N SER A 292 2.70 14.56 -34.14
CA SER A 292 4.15 14.74 -34.41
C SER A 292 5.01 13.74 -33.64
N ALA A 293 4.66 13.40 -32.40
CA ALA A 293 5.29 12.33 -31.64
C ALA A 293 5.08 10.96 -32.33
N PHE A 294 3.91 10.73 -32.92
CA PHE A 294 3.57 9.51 -33.65
C PHE A 294 4.11 9.45 -35.09
N ALA A 295 4.46 10.58 -35.71
CA ALA A 295 5.13 10.62 -37.01
C ALA A 295 6.62 10.26 -36.92
N ALA A 296 7.24 10.45 -35.75
CA ALA A 296 8.65 10.11 -35.50
C ALA A 296 8.88 8.61 -35.29
N ASP A 297 7.87 7.85 -34.86
CA ASP A 297 7.98 6.44 -34.49
C ASP A 297 6.99 5.59 -35.31
N GLY A 298 7.38 5.21 -36.52
CA GLY A 298 6.82 4.11 -37.34
C GLY A 298 5.29 3.99 -37.47
N ALA A 299 4.77 4.27 -38.67
CA ALA A 299 3.38 4.32 -39.12
C ALA A 299 2.31 3.29 -38.63
N SER A 300 2.65 2.21 -37.90
CA SER A 300 1.66 1.17 -37.53
C SER A 300 0.88 1.44 -36.23
N GLN A 301 1.40 2.24 -35.30
CA GLN A 301 0.69 2.55 -34.05
C GLN A 301 -0.28 3.73 -34.19
N THR A 302 0.02 4.64 -35.11
CA THR A 302 -0.78 5.84 -35.41
C THR A 302 -2.14 5.47 -35.98
N GLU A 303 -2.19 4.55 -36.94
CA GLU A 303 -3.46 4.09 -37.56
C GLU A 303 -4.37 3.37 -36.56
N TYR A 304 -3.80 2.62 -35.61
CA TYR A 304 -4.56 1.92 -34.57
C TYR A 304 -5.19 2.91 -33.58
N VAL A 305 -4.44 3.91 -33.11
CA VAL A 305 -4.94 4.91 -32.16
C VAL A 305 -5.97 5.85 -32.80
N ILE A 306 -5.77 6.24 -34.06
CA ILE A 306 -6.77 6.99 -34.83
C ILE A 306 -8.06 6.17 -34.96
N SER A 307 -7.95 4.89 -35.29
CA SER A 307 -9.10 3.99 -35.39
C SER A 307 -9.83 3.83 -34.06
N GLN A 308 -9.11 3.71 -32.94
CA GLN A 308 -9.69 3.66 -31.59
C GLN A 308 -10.46 4.95 -31.25
N ARG A 309 -9.86 6.12 -31.51
CA ARG A 309 -10.51 7.42 -31.28
C ARG A 309 -11.73 7.62 -32.18
N TYR A 310 -11.65 7.17 -33.44
CA TYR A 310 -12.77 7.25 -34.38
C TYR A 310 -13.93 6.33 -33.95
N MET A 311 -13.62 5.13 -33.46
CA MET A 311 -14.61 4.20 -32.87
C MET A 311 -15.24 4.76 -31.59
N GLU A 312 -14.44 5.36 -30.71
CA GLU A 312 -14.93 5.97 -29.47
C GLU A 312 -15.81 7.21 -29.77
N MET A 313 -15.44 8.02 -30.77
CA MET A 313 -16.25 9.14 -31.24
C MET A 313 -17.56 8.66 -31.86
N LEU A 314 -17.53 7.60 -32.69
CA LEU A 314 -18.74 6.95 -33.21
C LEU A 314 -19.63 6.43 -32.10
N GLN A 315 -19.06 5.82 -31.06
CA GLN A 315 -19.80 5.29 -29.92
C GLN A 315 -20.43 6.41 -29.10
N ARG A 316 -19.70 7.50 -28.84
CA ARG A 316 -20.24 8.69 -28.16
C ARG A 316 -21.32 9.37 -28.99
N MET A 317 -21.11 9.57 -30.29
CA MET A 317 -22.13 10.12 -31.19
C MET A 317 -23.37 9.24 -31.28
N ALA A 318 -23.21 7.91 -31.29
CA ALA A 318 -24.33 6.96 -31.27
C ALA A 318 -25.09 6.97 -29.93
N THR A 319 -24.42 7.34 -28.84
CA THR A 319 -25.04 7.41 -27.50
C THR A 319 -25.71 8.76 -27.25
N GLU A 320 -25.20 9.85 -27.85
CA GLU A 320 -25.71 11.21 -27.62
C GLU A 320 -26.72 11.72 -28.67
N LEU A 321 -26.82 11.12 -29.87
CA LEU A 321 -27.73 11.58 -30.93
C LEU A 321 -28.89 10.61 -31.17
N ASP A 322 -30.04 10.89 -30.56
CA ASP A 322 -31.37 10.34 -30.92
C ASP A 322 -31.91 10.95 -32.24
N LYS A 323 -31.05 11.34 -33.19
CA LYS A 323 -31.45 12.00 -34.45
C LYS A 323 -30.88 11.30 -35.69
N LYS A 324 -31.82 10.87 -36.55
CA LYS A 324 -31.72 10.06 -37.78
C LYS A 324 -30.91 10.64 -38.95
N THR A 325 -29.84 11.42 -38.74
CA THR A 325 -29.01 11.87 -39.88
C THR A 325 -27.54 11.97 -39.48
N LEU A 326 -26.74 11.03 -39.99
CA LEU A 326 -25.33 10.85 -39.73
C LEU A 326 -24.54 11.27 -41.00
N TYR A 327 -23.82 12.38 -40.93
CA TYR A 327 -22.94 12.82 -42.03
C TYR A 327 -21.54 12.23 -41.79
N PHE A 328 -21.12 11.33 -42.69
CA PHE A 328 -19.76 10.79 -42.69
C PHE A 328 -18.84 11.68 -43.53
N PRO A 329 -17.63 12.03 -43.04
CA PRO A 329 -16.61 12.62 -43.90
C PRO A 329 -16.19 11.60 -44.96
N TYR A 330 -16.42 11.93 -46.23
CA TYR A 330 -16.01 11.12 -47.38
C TYR A 330 -14.50 11.30 -47.61
N GLU A 331 -13.66 10.73 -46.75
CA GLU A 331 -12.26 10.50 -47.09
C GLU A 331 -12.03 9.02 -47.37
N THR A 332 -11.86 8.71 -48.65
CA THR A 332 -11.80 7.38 -49.27
C THR A 332 -10.55 6.55 -48.90
N LYS A 333 -9.69 7.01 -47.98
CA LYS A 333 -8.47 6.29 -47.60
C LYS A 333 -8.59 5.44 -46.34
N GLY A 334 -9.44 5.81 -45.37
CA GLY A 334 -9.52 5.09 -44.09
C GLY A 334 -10.20 3.71 -44.16
N MET A 335 -11.10 3.51 -45.13
CA MET A 335 -11.95 2.32 -45.20
C MET A 335 -11.31 1.14 -45.97
N SER A 336 -10.35 1.41 -46.85
CA SER A 336 -9.63 0.37 -47.60
C SER A 336 -8.59 -0.36 -46.74
N GLY A 337 -7.98 0.33 -45.76
CA GLY A 337 -7.07 -0.28 -44.79
C GLY A 337 -7.75 -1.30 -43.88
N LEU A 338 -8.98 -1.02 -43.44
CA LEU A 338 -9.80 -1.90 -42.59
C LEU A 338 -10.11 -3.26 -43.23
N VAL A 339 -10.32 -3.31 -44.54
CA VAL A 339 -10.60 -4.57 -45.26
C VAL A 339 -9.34 -5.41 -45.45
N GLY A 340 -8.16 -4.78 -45.53
CA GLY A 340 -6.87 -5.47 -45.56
C GLY A 340 -6.53 -6.15 -44.23
N ASP A 341 -6.77 -5.44 -43.12
CA ASP A 341 -6.39 -5.89 -41.78
C ASP A 341 -7.29 -7.02 -41.25
N LEU A 342 -8.59 -6.98 -41.55
CA LEU A 342 -9.52 -8.06 -41.18
C LEU A 342 -9.19 -9.39 -41.88
N ARG A 343 -8.62 -9.35 -43.09
CA ARG A 343 -8.19 -10.55 -43.81
C ARG A 343 -6.88 -11.12 -43.23
N GLY A 344 -6.01 -10.28 -42.69
CA GLY A 344 -4.79 -10.67 -42.00
C GLY A 344 -5.04 -11.34 -40.64
N VAL A 345 -6.08 -10.91 -39.93
CA VAL A 345 -6.42 -11.45 -38.59
C VAL A 345 -7.25 -12.74 -38.65
N TYR A 346 -8.10 -12.92 -39.67
CA TYR A 346 -9.04 -14.06 -39.72
C TYR A 346 -8.78 -15.11 -40.81
N GLY A 347 -7.75 -14.95 -41.65
CA GLY A 347 -7.53 -15.84 -42.79
C GLY A 347 -6.09 -16.33 -42.94
N SER A 348 -5.68 -17.34 -42.16
CA SER A 348 -4.80 -18.44 -42.61
C SER A 348 -4.53 -19.45 -41.50
N ASP A 349 -5.11 -20.64 -41.64
CA ASP A 349 -4.76 -21.86 -40.92
C ASP A 349 -3.30 -22.27 -41.20
N LYS A 350 -2.39 -22.00 -40.25
CA LYS A 350 -1.22 -22.86 -39.99
C LYS A 350 -0.86 -22.83 -38.51
N LYS A 351 -1.03 -23.97 -37.83
CA LYS A 351 -0.52 -24.23 -36.47
C LYS A 351 1.00 -23.95 -36.42
N ALA A 352 1.41 -22.97 -35.63
CA ALA A 352 2.80 -22.80 -35.19
C ALA A 352 2.83 -22.72 -33.66
N ALA A 353 3.50 -23.70 -33.05
CA ALA A 353 3.62 -23.85 -31.61
C ALA A 353 4.41 -22.69 -30.98
N ILE A 354 3.85 -22.09 -29.92
CA ILE A 354 4.51 -21.05 -29.12
C ILE A 354 5.57 -21.71 -28.22
N LYS A 355 6.85 -21.41 -28.45
CA LYS A 355 7.92 -21.67 -27.46
C LYS A 355 8.07 -20.47 -26.53
N PRO A 356 8.19 -20.65 -25.20
CA PRO A 356 8.37 -19.53 -24.28
C PRO A 356 9.77 -18.90 -24.43
N PRO A 357 9.90 -17.57 -24.23
CA PRO A 357 11.15 -16.86 -24.44
C PRO A 357 12.15 -17.12 -23.30
N LEU A 358 13.40 -17.40 -23.68
CA LEU A 358 14.54 -17.54 -22.77
C LEU A 358 14.87 -16.18 -22.12
N ALA A 359 14.90 -16.15 -20.79
CA ALA A 359 15.28 -14.98 -20.01
C ALA A 359 16.76 -14.62 -20.24
N LYS A 360 17.01 -13.41 -20.76
CA LYS A 360 18.37 -12.85 -20.89
C LYS A 360 18.97 -12.61 -19.50
N ARG A 361 20.06 -13.33 -19.18
CA ARG A 361 20.94 -13.05 -18.03
C ARG A 361 21.59 -11.68 -18.21
N ARG A 362 21.41 -10.80 -17.22
CA ARG A 362 22.05 -9.50 -17.08
C ARG A 362 23.56 -9.71 -16.86
N GLN A 363 24.39 -9.30 -17.81
CA GLN A 363 25.86 -9.28 -17.65
C GLN A 363 26.23 -8.17 -16.66
N VAL A 364 26.97 -8.54 -15.63
CA VAL A 364 27.65 -7.63 -14.71
C VAL A 364 28.88 -7.10 -15.45
N GLN A 365 28.94 -5.78 -15.65
CA GLN A 365 30.15 -5.13 -16.17
C GLN A 365 31.22 -5.14 -15.07
N THR A 366 32.28 -5.91 -15.29
CA THR A 366 33.56 -5.74 -14.61
C THR A 366 34.19 -4.44 -15.11
N PHE A 367 34.41 -3.50 -14.20
CA PHE A 367 35.28 -2.36 -14.41
C PHE A 367 36.72 -2.85 -14.47
N ASP A 368 37.35 -2.70 -15.63
CA ASP A 368 38.81 -2.66 -15.75
C ASP A 368 39.16 -1.84 -16.98
N ALA A 369 39.82 -0.69 -16.77
CA ALA A 369 40.93 -0.18 -17.57
C ALA A 369 41.24 1.32 -17.30
N LEU A 370 42.49 1.56 -16.87
CA LEU A 370 43.42 2.63 -17.26
C LEU A 370 43.37 3.98 -16.53
N ASN A 371 44.18 4.10 -15.48
CA ASN A 371 45.50 4.77 -15.55
C ASN A 371 46.47 4.17 -14.53
#